data_AF-Q1YFR1-F1
#
_entry.id   AF-Q1YFR1-F1
#
_cell.length_a   1.000
_cell.length_b   1.000
_cell.length_c   1.000
_cell.angle_alpha   90.00
_cell.angle_beta   90.00
_cell.angle_gamma   90.00
#
_symmetry.space_group_name_H-M   'P 1'
#
loop_
_entity.id
_entity.type
_entity.pdbx_description
1 polymer ?
#
loop_
_entity_poly.entity_id
_entity_poly.type
_entity_poly.pdbx_seq_one_letter_code
_entity_poly.pdbx_strand_id
1 'polypeptide(L)'
;MELDSVAATEAALKARLVSMEAYRAHLDGAPLTSDWMTVDQTMIDGFAAATRDYQFIHVDPERAKAETPFGGTIAHGFLTISLLSPLAYDALPGVKTTRMGINYGFDRVRFLNPVKAGARVRGVFRMVALAERAVSLQTTWDASIEIEGATKPALTAQWITLAVLEPPTD
;
A
#
# COMPACT_ATOMS: atom_id res chain seq x y z
N MET A 1 11.59 -0.98 5.82
CA MET A 1 12.23 0.09 5.03
C MET A 1 11.73 1.46 5.51
N GLU A 2 12.63 2.37 5.89
CA GLU A 2 12.26 3.78 6.15
C GLU A 2 12.32 4.57 4.84
N LEU A 3 11.16 5.06 4.38
CA LEU A 3 11.04 5.90 3.19
C LEU A 3 10.84 7.35 3.63
N ASP A 4 11.92 7.98 4.08
CA ASP A 4 11.91 9.34 4.65
C ASP A 4 12.27 10.44 3.64
N SER A 5 12.63 10.05 2.41
CA SER A 5 13.09 10.97 1.37
C SER A 5 12.76 10.48 -0.04
N VAL A 6 12.77 11.41 -1.00
CA VAL A 6 12.65 11.10 -2.43
C VAL A 6 13.77 10.15 -2.86
N ALA A 7 15.01 10.41 -2.43
CA ALA A 7 16.16 9.57 -2.77
C ALA A 7 16.03 8.13 -2.24
N ALA A 8 15.59 7.95 -0.98
CA ALA A 8 15.33 6.63 -0.42
C ALA A 8 14.23 5.88 -1.19
N THR A 9 13.17 6.59 -1.55
CA THR A 9 12.05 6.04 -2.33
C THR A 9 12.49 5.60 -3.73
N GLU A 10 13.25 6.45 -4.44
CA GLU A 10 13.79 6.09 -5.74
C GLU A 10 14.77 4.91 -5.67
N ALA A 11 15.62 4.86 -4.63
CA ALA A 11 16.56 3.76 -4.45
C ALA A 11 15.83 2.43 -4.22
N ALA A 12 14.79 2.42 -3.38
CA ALA A 12 13.94 1.25 -3.16
C ALA A 12 13.28 0.75 -4.44
N LEU A 13 12.69 1.66 -5.22
CA LEU A 13 12.08 1.34 -6.51
C LEU A 13 13.12 0.77 -7.50
N LYS A 14 14.27 1.44 -7.64
CA LYS A 14 15.35 1.03 -8.57
C LYS A 14 15.90 -0.36 -8.23
N ALA A 15 16.02 -0.69 -6.94
CA ALA A 15 16.52 -2.00 -6.49
C ALA A 15 15.61 -3.18 -6.88
N ARG A 16 14.36 -2.91 -7.29
CA ARG A 16 13.36 -3.94 -7.66
C ARG A 16 12.99 -3.93 -9.14
N LEU A 17 13.72 -3.19 -9.97
CA LEU A 17 13.45 -3.14 -11.40
C LEU A 17 13.93 -4.41 -12.12
N VAL A 18 13.00 -5.07 -12.80
CA VAL A 18 13.22 -6.31 -13.57
C VAL A 18 12.93 -6.09 -15.06
N SER A 19 13.29 -7.08 -15.89
CA SER A 19 12.90 -7.06 -17.31
C SER A 19 11.38 -7.20 -17.47
N MET A 20 10.83 -6.76 -18.60
CA MET A 20 9.41 -7.00 -18.93
C MET A 20 9.05 -8.48 -18.87
N GLU A 21 9.94 -9.37 -19.34
CA GLU A 21 9.74 -10.82 -19.27
C GLU A 21 9.61 -11.33 -17.83
N ALA A 22 10.52 -10.91 -16.95
CA ALA A 22 10.47 -11.28 -15.53
C ALA A 22 9.23 -10.69 -14.85
N TYR A 23 8.83 -9.46 -15.21
CA TYR A 23 7.61 -8.84 -14.68
C TYR A 23 6.35 -9.63 -15.07
N ARG A 24 6.23 -10.04 -16.34
CA ARG A 24 5.11 -10.87 -16.83
C ARG A 24 5.02 -12.20 -16.11
N ALA A 25 6.16 -12.78 -15.69
CA ALA A 25 6.18 -14.05 -14.96
C ALA A 25 5.47 -13.98 -13.58
N HIS A 26 5.18 -12.78 -13.07
CA HIS A 26 4.38 -12.63 -11.85
C HIS A 26 2.87 -12.69 -12.09
N LEU A 27 2.39 -12.59 -13.34
CA LEU A 27 0.96 -12.69 -13.65
C LEU A 27 0.41 -14.05 -13.21
N ASP A 28 -0.64 -14.03 -12.40
CA ASP A 28 -1.25 -15.22 -11.78
C ASP A 28 -0.27 -16.07 -10.94
N GLY A 29 0.88 -15.49 -10.58
CA GLY A 29 1.90 -16.10 -9.74
C GLY A 29 1.56 -16.11 -8.25
N ALA A 30 2.52 -16.58 -7.45
CA ALA A 30 2.40 -16.56 -6.00
C ALA A 30 2.33 -15.10 -5.46
N PRO A 31 1.63 -14.86 -4.33
CA PRO A 31 1.60 -13.55 -3.72
C PRO A 31 3.00 -13.08 -3.29
N LEU A 32 3.25 -11.78 -3.46
CA LEU A 32 4.41 -11.06 -2.96
C LEU A 32 4.05 -10.35 -1.66
N THR A 33 4.97 -10.33 -0.70
CA THR A 33 4.72 -9.79 0.64
C THR A 33 5.75 -8.74 1.02
N SER A 34 5.30 -7.64 1.62
CA SER A 34 6.21 -6.66 2.21
C SER A 34 6.71 -7.10 3.57
N ASP A 35 7.74 -6.43 4.06
CA ASP A 35 8.10 -6.35 5.45
C ASP A 35 6.96 -5.72 6.29
N TRP A 36 7.04 -5.92 7.60
CA TRP A 36 6.14 -5.31 8.56
C TRP A 36 6.46 -3.82 8.76
N MET A 37 5.41 -2.99 8.78
CA MET A 37 5.44 -1.56 9.05
C MET A 37 4.61 -1.23 10.28
N THR A 38 5.15 -0.46 11.22
CA THR A 38 4.39 0.04 12.38
C THR A 38 3.51 1.21 11.98
N VAL A 39 2.24 1.19 12.40
CA VAL A 39 1.30 2.30 12.28
C VAL A 39 1.12 2.92 13.66
N ASP A 40 1.90 3.95 13.98
CA ASP A 40 1.87 4.62 15.28
C ASP A 40 0.87 5.80 15.31
N GLN A 41 0.70 6.39 16.50
CA GLN A 41 -0.20 7.53 16.67
C GLN A 41 0.27 8.75 15.88
N THR A 42 1.58 8.96 15.74
CA THR A 42 2.14 10.10 15.00
C THR A 42 1.72 10.08 13.53
N MET A 43 1.76 8.90 12.89
CA MET A 43 1.29 8.71 11.54
C MET A 43 -0.22 8.97 11.42
N ILE A 44 -1.01 8.50 12.38
CA ILE A 44 -2.47 8.68 12.42
C ILE A 44 -2.82 10.17 12.56
N ASP A 45 -2.16 10.87 13.49
CA ASP A 45 -2.35 12.32 13.72
C ASP A 45 -1.92 13.14 12.50
N GLY A 46 -0.80 12.76 11.86
CA GLY A 46 -0.34 13.38 10.62
C GLY A 46 -1.36 13.24 9.48
N PHE A 47 -1.98 12.06 9.35
CA PHE A 47 -3.03 11.83 8.36
C PHE A 47 -4.30 12.63 8.68
N ALA A 48 -4.70 12.69 9.96
CA ALA A 48 -5.80 13.55 10.41
C ALA A 48 -5.55 15.02 10.05
N ALA A 49 -4.34 15.52 10.28
CA ALA A 49 -3.97 16.89 9.92
C ALA A 49 -4.01 17.15 8.42
N ALA A 50 -3.52 16.21 7.61
CA ALA A 50 -3.52 16.33 6.16
C ALA A 50 -4.94 16.32 5.55
N THR A 51 -5.84 15.51 6.11
CA THR A 51 -7.20 15.30 5.57
C THR A 51 -8.29 16.07 6.29
N ARG A 52 -7.97 16.68 7.42
CA ARG A 52 -8.89 17.34 8.36
C ARG A 52 -9.92 16.40 8.98
N ASP A 53 -9.66 15.09 8.97
CA ASP A 53 -10.48 14.09 9.67
C ASP A 53 -9.96 13.89 11.10
N TYR A 54 -10.47 14.72 12.01
CA TYR A 54 -10.17 14.67 13.44
C TYR A 54 -11.24 13.92 14.24
N GLN A 55 -11.94 12.95 13.64
CA GLN A 55 -12.87 12.12 14.41
C GLN A 55 -12.16 11.47 15.60
N PHE A 56 -12.75 11.56 16.80
CA PHE A 56 -12.10 11.21 18.06
C PHE A 56 -11.52 9.79 18.12
N ILE A 57 -12.10 8.84 17.37
CA ILE A 57 -11.62 7.45 17.29
C ILE A 57 -10.20 7.33 16.69
N HIS A 58 -9.71 8.38 16.03
CA HIS A 58 -8.39 8.44 15.41
C HIS A 58 -7.39 9.23 16.25
N VAL A 59 -7.82 10.32 16.91
CA VAL A 59 -6.92 11.35 17.45
C VAL A 59 -7.07 11.61 18.95
N ASP A 60 -8.03 10.98 19.63
CA ASP A 60 -8.25 11.13 21.07
C ASP A 60 -8.10 9.76 21.77
N PRO A 61 -6.89 9.40 22.24
CA PRO A 61 -6.64 8.11 22.87
C PRO A 61 -7.45 7.83 24.12
N GLU A 62 -7.63 8.83 24.98
CA GLU A 62 -8.36 8.66 26.23
C GLU A 62 -9.84 8.45 25.95
N ARG A 63 -10.43 9.27 25.08
CA ARG A 63 -11.83 9.14 24.70
C ARG A 63 -12.09 7.87 23.90
N ALA A 64 -11.23 7.54 22.94
CA ALA A 64 -11.37 6.32 22.14
C ALA A 64 -11.30 5.06 23.01
N LYS A 65 -10.40 5.04 24.01
CA LYS A 65 -10.31 3.95 24.98
C LYS A 65 -11.54 3.84 25.88
N ALA A 66 -12.12 4.97 26.28
CA ALA A 66 -13.28 5.00 27.17
C ALA A 66 -14.62 4.72 26.45
N GLU A 67 -14.80 5.22 25.23
CA GLU A 67 -16.10 5.25 24.55
C GLU A 67 -16.24 4.20 23.43
N THR A 68 -15.18 3.47 23.07
CA THR A 68 -15.21 2.52 21.93
C THR A 68 -14.76 1.11 22.32
N PRO A 69 -15.22 0.07 21.60
CA PRO A 69 -14.76 -1.30 21.85
C PRO A 69 -13.33 -1.56 21.35
N PHE A 70 -12.66 -0.57 20.76
CA PHE A 70 -11.32 -0.75 20.19
C PHE A 70 -10.22 -0.80 21.27
N GLY A 71 -10.47 -0.19 22.43
CA GLY A 71 -9.51 -0.11 23.53
C GLY A 71 -8.39 0.92 23.32
N GLY A 72 -8.60 1.89 22.41
CA GLY A 72 -7.66 2.93 22.03
C GLY A 72 -8.01 3.51 20.66
N THR A 73 -7.15 4.37 20.14
CA THR A 73 -7.27 4.90 18.77
C THR A 73 -7.04 3.83 17.71
N ILE A 74 -7.67 4.03 16.57
CA ILE A 74 -7.47 3.22 15.37
C ILE A 74 -7.09 4.12 14.21
N ALA A 75 -6.31 3.61 13.26
CA ALA A 75 -5.98 4.32 12.04
C ALA A 75 -7.23 4.57 11.19
N HIS A 76 -7.21 5.67 10.42
CA HIS A 76 -8.23 5.90 9.39
C HIS A 76 -8.21 4.75 8.38
N GLY A 77 -9.39 4.38 7.86
CA GLY A 77 -9.46 3.46 6.72
C GLY A 77 -8.68 4.02 5.51
N PHE A 78 -8.82 5.33 5.26
CA PHE A 78 -8.09 6.02 4.18
C PHE A 78 -6.58 6.09 4.39
N LEU A 79 -6.10 6.18 5.63
CA LEU A 79 -4.68 6.02 5.93
C LEU A 79 -4.25 4.59 5.58
N THR A 80 -4.97 3.59 6.08
CA THR A 80 -4.65 2.17 5.89
C THR A 80 -4.53 1.82 4.41
N ILE A 81 -5.48 2.20 3.56
CA ILE A 81 -5.38 1.93 2.11
C ILE A 81 -4.25 2.71 1.42
N SER A 82 -3.93 3.91 1.89
CA SER A 82 -2.81 4.69 1.35
C SER A 82 -1.47 3.98 1.59
N LEU A 83 -1.35 3.17 2.65
CA LEU A 83 -0.16 2.37 2.92
C LEU A 83 0.12 1.29 1.87
N LEU A 84 -0.83 0.95 0.98
CA LEU A 84 -0.55 0.05 -0.14
C LEU A 84 0.63 0.55 -0.99
N SER A 85 0.81 1.86 -1.14
CA SER A 85 1.92 2.42 -1.94
C SER A 85 3.30 2.14 -1.35
N PRO A 86 3.62 2.54 -0.10
CA PRO A 86 4.92 2.23 0.48
C PRO A 86 5.13 0.72 0.71
N LEU A 87 4.08 -0.05 1.04
CA LEU A 87 4.18 -1.51 1.16
C LEU A 87 4.47 -2.17 -0.20
N ALA A 88 3.95 -1.61 -1.30
CA ALA A 88 4.25 -2.08 -2.64
C ALA A 88 5.69 -1.75 -3.07
N TYR A 89 6.24 -0.60 -2.70
CA TYR A 89 7.65 -0.29 -2.97
C TYR A 89 8.59 -1.29 -2.31
N ASP A 90 8.18 -1.85 -1.18
CA ASP A 90 8.91 -2.90 -0.48
C ASP A 90 8.74 -4.29 -1.11
N ALA A 91 7.55 -4.62 -1.62
CA ALA A 91 7.20 -5.99 -2.05
C ALA A 91 7.26 -6.25 -3.56
N LEU A 92 6.88 -5.26 -4.38
CA LEU A 92 6.58 -5.46 -5.79
C LEU A 92 7.78 -5.18 -6.69
N PRO A 93 7.98 -5.97 -7.76
CA PRO A 93 8.89 -5.60 -8.83
C PRO A 93 8.34 -4.41 -9.62
N GLY A 94 9.24 -3.64 -10.22
CA GLY A 94 8.90 -2.68 -11.28
C GLY A 94 9.55 -3.07 -12.60
N VAL A 95 9.12 -2.47 -13.71
CA VAL A 95 9.79 -2.68 -15.01
C VAL A 95 10.89 -1.65 -15.18
N LYS A 96 12.07 -2.06 -15.66
CA LYS A 96 13.24 -1.18 -15.87
C LYS A 96 12.96 0.13 -16.63
N THR A 97 12.04 0.12 -17.59
CA THR A 97 11.66 1.30 -18.39
C THR A 97 10.58 2.16 -17.71
N THR A 98 10.21 1.88 -16.45
CA THR A 98 9.22 2.67 -15.73
C THR A 98 9.80 4.01 -15.32
N ARG A 99 9.17 5.10 -15.77
CA ARG A 99 9.50 6.46 -15.35
C ARG A 99 8.81 6.85 -14.05
N MET A 100 7.52 6.51 -13.92
CA MET A 100 6.73 6.80 -12.73
C MET A 100 5.54 5.84 -12.61
N GLY A 101 5.06 5.64 -11.39
CA GLY A 101 3.84 4.91 -11.09
C GLY A 101 2.73 5.86 -10.66
N ILE A 102 1.50 5.55 -11.05
CA ILE A 102 0.29 6.29 -10.71
C ILE A 102 -0.68 5.29 -10.08
N ASN A 103 -1.30 5.69 -8.97
CA ASN A 103 -2.47 5.00 -8.46
C ASN A 103 -3.64 5.28 -9.41
N TYR A 104 -4.02 4.29 -10.21
CA TYR A 104 -5.08 4.46 -11.20
C TYR A 104 -6.47 4.35 -10.56
N GLY A 105 -6.60 3.50 -9.55
CA GLY A 105 -7.85 3.37 -8.79
C GLY A 105 -8.03 1.98 -8.21
N PHE A 106 -9.28 1.70 -7.81
CA PHE A 106 -9.68 0.44 -7.22
C PHE A 106 -11.03 0.01 -7.77
N ASP A 107 -11.16 -1.26 -8.14
CA ASP A 107 -12.47 -1.82 -8.53
C ASP A 107 -13.31 -2.16 -7.30
N ARG A 108 -12.65 -2.59 -6.21
CA ARG A 108 -13.30 -2.95 -4.96
C ARG A 108 -12.35 -2.76 -3.78
N VAL A 109 -12.89 -2.25 -2.68
CA VAL A 109 -12.19 -2.11 -1.39
C VAL A 109 -13.12 -2.55 -0.26
N ARG A 110 -12.61 -3.28 0.73
CA ARG A 110 -13.33 -3.62 1.97
C ARG A 110 -12.41 -3.45 3.17
N PHE A 111 -12.85 -2.69 4.17
CA PHE A 111 -12.19 -2.57 5.48
C PHE A 111 -12.83 -3.59 6.43
N LEU A 112 -12.02 -4.52 6.94
CA LEU A 112 -12.48 -5.73 7.62
C LEU A 112 -12.11 -5.75 9.10
N ASN A 113 -10.97 -5.16 9.47
CA ASN A 113 -10.46 -5.16 10.84
C ASN A 113 -9.77 -3.82 11.13
N PRO A 114 -10.11 -3.09 12.21
CA PRO A 114 -9.44 -1.83 12.53
C PRO A 114 -7.96 -2.03 12.87
N VAL A 115 -7.10 -1.19 12.32
CA VAL A 115 -5.68 -1.13 12.68
C VAL A 115 -5.54 -0.26 13.93
N LYS A 116 -5.21 -0.84 15.07
CA LYS A 116 -4.98 -0.09 16.31
C LYS A 116 -3.66 0.67 16.24
N ALA A 117 -3.57 1.82 16.89
CA ALA A 117 -2.31 2.53 17.02
C ALA A 117 -1.24 1.63 17.67
N GLY A 118 -0.03 1.63 17.10
CA GLY A 118 1.09 0.77 17.47
C GLY A 118 1.07 -0.63 16.84
N ALA A 119 0.03 -1.00 16.09
CA ALA A 119 0.00 -2.27 15.38
C ALA A 119 0.99 -2.28 14.21
N ARG A 120 1.49 -3.48 13.86
CA ARG A 120 2.28 -3.69 12.64
C ARG A 120 1.41 -4.25 11.53
N VAL A 121 1.61 -3.75 10.32
CA VAL A 121 0.90 -4.16 9.10
C VAL A 121 1.86 -4.56 7.99
N ARG A 122 1.42 -5.41 7.06
CA ARG A 122 2.16 -5.74 5.84
C ARG A 122 1.23 -5.85 4.64
N GLY A 123 1.75 -5.55 3.46
CA GLY A 123 1.03 -5.74 2.21
C GLY A 123 1.25 -7.16 1.67
N VAL A 124 0.19 -7.75 1.13
CA VAL A 124 0.24 -8.99 0.35
C VAL A 124 -0.42 -8.72 -0.99
N PHE A 125 0.26 -9.05 -2.08
CA PHE A 125 -0.13 -8.64 -3.42
C PHE A 125 -0.02 -9.80 -4.40
N ARG A 126 -1.07 -10.05 -5.17
CA ARG A 126 -1.06 -11.02 -6.27
C ARG A 126 -1.45 -10.33 -7.55
N MET A 127 -0.62 -10.43 -8.59
CA MET A 127 -0.92 -9.87 -9.90
C MET A 127 -2.01 -10.73 -10.56
N VAL A 128 -3.12 -10.11 -10.94
CA VAL A 128 -4.27 -10.80 -11.54
C VAL A 128 -4.64 -10.30 -12.93
N ALA A 129 -4.10 -9.15 -13.34
CA ALA A 129 -4.19 -8.71 -14.71
C ALA A 129 -3.01 -7.82 -15.09
N LEU A 130 -2.59 -7.91 -16.35
CA LEU A 130 -1.55 -7.09 -16.94
C LEU A 130 -2.00 -6.63 -18.32
N ALA A 131 -2.03 -5.32 -18.54
CA ALA A 131 -2.35 -4.72 -19.83
C ALA A 131 -1.21 -3.81 -20.29
N GLU A 132 -0.57 -4.23 -21.37
CA GLU A 132 0.57 -3.52 -21.97
C GLU A 132 0.10 -2.61 -23.09
N ARG A 133 0.67 -1.40 -23.14
CA ARG A 133 0.49 -0.41 -24.20
C ARG A 133 1.87 0.17 -24.55
N ALA A 134 1.93 0.91 -25.65
CA ALA A 134 3.19 1.45 -26.17
C ALA A 134 3.98 2.29 -25.14
N VAL A 135 3.29 3.07 -24.31
CA VAL A 135 3.90 4.02 -23.35
C VAL A 135 3.42 3.82 -21.92
N SER A 136 2.66 2.75 -21.66
CA SER A 136 2.10 2.51 -20.33
C SER A 136 1.86 1.04 -20.05
N LEU A 137 1.92 0.70 -18.77
CA LEU A 137 1.65 -0.62 -18.24
C LEU A 137 0.60 -0.51 -17.14
N GLN A 138 -0.56 -1.09 -17.35
CA GLN A 138 -1.59 -1.16 -16.32
C GLN A 138 -1.54 -2.54 -15.67
N THR A 139 -1.51 -2.58 -14.34
CA THR A 139 -1.48 -3.83 -13.57
C THR A 139 -2.55 -3.82 -12.50
N THR A 140 -3.34 -4.89 -12.45
CA THR A 140 -4.34 -5.13 -11.41
C THR A 140 -3.82 -6.14 -10.41
N TRP A 141 -3.97 -5.81 -9.13
CA TRP A 141 -3.50 -6.58 -7.99
C TRP A 141 -4.66 -6.96 -7.10
N ASP A 142 -4.78 -8.23 -6.74
CA ASP A 142 -5.48 -8.62 -5.52
C ASP A 142 -4.54 -8.27 -4.36
N ALA A 143 -4.91 -7.25 -3.58
CA ALA A 143 -4.12 -6.73 -2.47
C ALA A 143 -4.83 -6.96 -1.13
N SER A 144 -4.07 -7.26 -0.09
CA SER A 144 -4.52 -7.20 1.29
C SER A 144 -3.49 -6.46 2.15
N ILE A 145 -3.97 -5.85 3.22
CA ILE A 145 -3.12 -5.38 4.31
C ILE A 145 -3.42 -6.24 5.52
N GLU A 146 -2.44 -7.03 5.95
CA GLU A 146 -2.54 -7.87 7.14
C GLU A 146 -2.13 -7.09 8.39
N ILE A 147 -2.65 -7.50 9.55
CA ILE A 147 -2.24 -6.99 10.87
C ILE A 147 -1.52 -8.12 11.57
N GLU A 148 -0.35 -7.84 12.15
CA GLU A 148 0.41 -8.86 12.85
C GLU A 148 -0.38 -9.49 13.99
N GLY A 149 -0.42 -10.82 14.04
CA GLY A 149 -1.14 -11.59 15.06
C GLY A 149 -2.66 -11.62 14.88
N ALA A 150 -3.23 -10.94 13.89
CA ALA A 150 -4.67 -10.99 13.62
C ALA A 150 -5.03 -12.13 12.65
N THR A 151 -6.22 -12.70 12.83
CA THR A 151 -6.76 -13.75 11.94
C THR A 151 -7.41 -13.21 10.67
N LYS A 152 -7.81 -11.93 10.68
CA LYS A 152 -8.40 -11.23 9.53
C LYS A 152 -7.54 -10.03 9.15
N PRO A 153 -7.37 -9.75 7.85
CA PRO A 153 -6.63 -8.58 7.40
C PRO A 153 -7.36 -7.29 7.78
N ALA A 154 -6.61 -6.18 7.80
CA ALA A 154 -7.16 -4.85 7.94
C ALA A 154 -8.12 -4.51 6.80
N LEU A 155 -7.67 -4.75 5.56
CA LEU A 155 -8.46 -4.54 4.36
C LEU A 155 -8.08 -5.51 3.24
N THR A 156 -9.00 -5.64 2.28
CA THR A 156 -8.74 -6.25 0.97
C THR A 156 -9.15 -5.27 -0.14
N ALA A 157 -8.43 -5.32 -1.26
CA ALA A 157 -8.68 -4.46 -2.40
C ALA A 157 -8.33 -5.16 -3.73
N GLN A 158 -9.03 -4.79 -4.79
CA GLN A 158 -8.57 -4.99 -6.16
C GLN A 158 -8.01 -3.66 -6.64
N TRP A 159 -6.69 -3.53 -6.62
CA TRP A 159 -5.96 -2.29 -6.82
C TRP A 159 -5.37 -2.21 -8.22
N ILE A 160 -5.59 -1.09 -8.90
CA ILE A 160 -5.09 -0.85 -10.26
C ILE A 160 -3.98 0.19 -10.20
N THR A 161 -2.84 -0.18 -10.74
CA THR A 161 -1.65 0.67 -10.88
C THR A 161 -1.39 0.94 -12.35
N LEU A 162 -0.90 2.14 -12.67
CA LEU A 162 -0.49 2.53 -14.00
C LEU A 162 0.97 2.99 -13.96
N ALA A 163 1.86 2.27 -14.62
CA ALA A 163 3.22 2.72 -14.85
C ALA A 163 3.32 3.43 -16.21
N VAL A 164 3.92 4.61 -16.23
CA VAL A 164 4.30 5.30 -17.46
C VAL A 164 5.70 4.83 -17.85
N LEU A 165 5.83 4.33 -19.07
CA LEU A 165 7.09 3.81 -19.59
C LEU A 165 7.86 4.91 -20.32
N GLU A 166 9.18 4.79 -20.34
CA GLU A 166 10.01 5.56 -21.26
C GLU A 166 9.57 5.31 -22.71
N PRO A 167 9.53 6.35 -23.57
CA PRO A 167 9.22 6.16 -24.97
C PRO A 167 10.28 5.24 -25.60
N PRO A 168 9.91 4.45 -26.63
CA PRO A 168 10.89 3.69 -27.40
C PRO A 168 11.98 4.64 -27.89
N THR A 169 13.24 4.30 -27.63
CA THR A 169 14.35 4.89 -28.35
C THR A 169 14.35 4.30 -29.75
N ASP A 170 14.04 5.13 -30.75
CA ASP A 170 14.17 4.81 -32.18
C ASP A 170 15.58 4.31 -32.55
#